data_AF-A0A2N1DII1-F1
#
_entry.id   AF-A0A2N1DII1-F1
#
_cell.length_a   1.000
_cell.length_b   1.000
_cell.length_c   1.000
_cell.angle_alpha   90.00
_cell.angle_beta   90.00
_cell.angle_gamma   90.00
#
_symmetry.space_group_name_H-M   'P 1'
#
loop_
_entity.id
_entity.type
_entity.pdbx_description
1 polymer ?
#
loop_
_entity_poly.entity_id
_entity_poly.type
_entity_poly.pdbx_seq_one_letter_code
_entity_poly.pdbx_strand_id
1 'polypeptide(L)' 'MNRELFTEGLIKIILTLEKDHHGCKEEGILIAKQLLGVEVESNPIREMINEVSQQEVEDYKKALNSFVTDNNQ' A
#
# COMPACT_ATOMS: atom_id res chain seq x y z
N MET A 1 1.41 -17.27 -3.20
CA MET A 1 1.05 -15.85 -3.04
C MET A 1 1.14 -15.19 -4.41
N ASN A 2 0.08 -14.51 -4.86
CA ASN A 2 0.07 -13.84 -6.18
C ASN A 2 1.01 -12.62 -6.13
N ARG A 3 1.96 -12.54 -7.07
CA ARG A 3 2.92 -11.43 -7.18
C ARG A 3 2.21 -10.07 -7.28
N GLU A 4 1.09 -10.02 -7.99
CA GLU A 4 0.30 -8.80 -8.16
C GLU A 4 -0.31 -8.31 -6.85
N LEU A 5 -0.90 -9.22 -6.06
CA LEU A 5 -1.43 -8.89 -4.73
C LEU A 5 -0.35 -8.40 -3.77
N PHE A 6 0.85 -8.98 -3.85
CA PHE A 6 1.96 -8.58 -3.01
C PHE A 6 2.48 -7.18 -3.38
N THR A 7 2.65 -6.91 -4.68
CA THR A 7 3.02 -5.57 -5.17
C THR A 7 1.98 -4.53 -4.74
N GLU A 8 0.69 -4.81 -4.89
CA GLU A 8 -0.36 -3.89 -4.48
C GLU A 8 -0.33 -3.59 -2.98
N GLY A 9 -0.13 -4.60 -2.14
CA GLY A 9 -0.04 -4.36 -0.70
C GLY A 9 1.19 -3.56 -0.30
N LEU A 10 2.33 -3.76 -0.95
CA LEU A 10 3.52 -2.92 -0.72
C LEU A 10 3.26 -1.45 -1.11
N ILE A 11 2.58 -1.22 -2.24
CA ILE A 11 2.18 0.14 -2.66
C ILE A 11 1.27 0.77 -1.61
N LYS A 12 0.27 0.03 -1.11
CA LYS A 12 -0.62 0.51 -0.04
C LYS A 12 0.18 0.88 1.21
N ILE A 13 1.14 0.07 1.64
CA ILE A 13 2.02 0.39 2.78
C ILE A 13 2.78 1.71 2.55
N ILE A 14 3.39 1.88 1.38
CA ILE A 14 4.13 3.11 1.04
C ILE A 14 3.20 4.32 1.10
N LEU A 15 2.06 4.26 0.39
CA LEU A 15 1.09 5.35 0.35
C LEU A 15 0.51 5.68 1.73
N THR A 16 0.24 4.67 2.56
CA THR A 16 -0.17 4.86 3.94
C THR A 16 0.90 5.60 4.74
N LEU A 17 2.19 5.28 4.57
CA LEU A 17 3.29 5.93 5.30
C LEU A 17 3.63 7.33 4.78
N GLU A 18 3.42 7.61 3.49
CA GLU A 18 3.71 8.91 2.86
C GLU A 18 2.63 9.97 3.11
N LYS A 19 1.42 9.59 3.52
CA LYS A 19 0.35 10.55 3.84
C LYS A 19 0.67 11.33 5.13
N ASP A 20 1.32 12.48 4.95
CA ASP A 20 1.88 13.39 5.97
C ASP A 20 0.87 13.93 7.02
N HIS A 21 -0.43 13.68 6.85
CA HIS A 21 -1.48 14.13 7.77
C HIS A 21 -2.31 13.03 8.42
N HIS A 22 -2.27 11.79 7.91
CA HIS A 22 -3.11 10.70 8.40
C HIS A 22 -2.45 9.32 8.38
N GLY A 23 -1.23 9.22 7.85
CA GLY A 23 -0.46 7.99 7.72
C GLY A 23 -0.07 7.41 9.07
N CYS A 24 -0.88 6.47 9.53
CA CYS A 24 -0.66 5.76 10.76
C CYS A 24 0.35 4.65 10.50
N LYS A 25 1.53 4.76 11.11
CA LYS A 25 2.52 3.67 11.13
C LYS A 25 1.91 2.32 11.54
N GLU A 26 0.92 2.34 12.43
CA GLU A 26 0.19 1.15 12.84
C GLU A 26 -0.58 0.52 11.66
N GLU A 27 -1.26 1.32 10.85
CA GLU A 27 -1.99 0.82 9.68
C GLU A 27 -1.02 0.19 8.66
N GLY A 28 0.11 0.84 8.38
CA GLY A 28 1.14 0.26 7.51
C GLY A 28 1.66 -1.10 8.02
N ILE A 29 1.83 -1.25 9.34
CA ILE A 29 2.21 -2.53 9.96
C ILE A 29 1.10 -3.58 9.81
N LEU A 30 -0.17 -3.18 9.91
CA LEU A 30 -1.30 -4.11 9.81
C LEU A 30 -1.50 -4.60 8.39
N ILE A 31 -1.37 -3.73 7.39
CA ILE A 31 -1.36 -4.12 5.97
C ILE A 31 -0.21 -5.12 5.72
N ALA A 32 0.98 -4.86 6.28
CA ALA A 32 2.11 -5.80 6.16
C ALA A 32 1.82 -7.17 6.81
N LYS A 33 1.19 -7.18 7.99
CA LYS A 33 0.76 -8.42 8.66
C LYS A 33 -0.25 -9.20 7.81
N GLN A 34 -1.26 -8.52 7.26
CA GLN A 34 -2.24 -9.13 6.36
C GLN A 34 -1.58 -9.77 5.13
N LEU A 35 -0.61 -9.09 4.51
CA LEU A 35 0.15 -9.63 3.38
C LEU A 35 0.94 -10.90 3.73
N LEU A 36 1.39 -11.02 4.98
CA LEU A 36 2.06 -12.21 5.50
C LEU A 36 1.09 -13.31 5.94
N GLY A 37 -0.23 -13.12 5.76
CA GLY A 37 -1.26 -14.06 6.18
C GLY A 37 -1.54 -14.05 7.68
N VAL A 38 -1.12 -13.02 8.40
CA VAL A 38 -1.40 -12.84 9.82
C VAL A 38 -2.77 -12.20 9.97
N GLU A 39 -3.62 -12.82 10.77
CA GLU A 39 -4.92 -12.27 11.15
C GLU A 39 -4.72 -11.00 11.98
N VAL A 40 -5.45 -9.94 11.63
CA VAL A 40 -5.40 -8.66 12.32
C VAL A 40 -6.81 -8.21 12.67
N GLU A 41 -6.95 -7.56 13.82
CA GLU A 41 -8.21 -6.97 14.22
C GLU A 41 -8.51 -5.72 13.39
N SER A 42 -9.67 -5.71 12.75
CA SER A 42 -10.15 -4.56 11.98
C SER A 42 -10.52 -3.42 12.92
N ASN A 43 -10.13 -2.21 12.53
CA ASN A 43 -10.56 -0.99 13.19
C ASN A 43 -11.06 -0.02 12.12
N PRO A 44 -12.40 0.09 11.94
CA PRO A 44 -12.98 0.82 10.81
C PRO A 44 -12.68 2.32 10.85
N ILE A 45 -12.46 2.91 12.04
CA ILE A 45 -12.12 4.34 12.16
C ILE A 45 -10.68 4.56 11.68
N ARG A 46 -9.74 3.71 12.11
CA ARG A 46 -8.34 3.79 11.68
C ARG A 46 -8.22 3.55 10.17
N GLU A 47 -8.90 2.53 9.65
CA GLU A 47 -8.93 2.19 8.23
C GLU A 47 -9.49 3.35 7.40
N MET A 48 -10.59 3.97 7.83
CA MET A 48 -11.18 5.15 7.16
C MET A 48 -10.22 6.35 7.15
N ILE A 49 -9.53 6.63 8.26
CA ILE A 49 -8.56 7.74 8.34
C ILE A 49 -7.36 7.48 7.41
N ASN A 50 -6.97 6.23 7.25
CA ASN A 50 -5.80 5.80 6.48
C ASN A 50 -6.14 5.34 5.06
N GLU A 51 -7.34 5.63 4.58
CA GLU A 51 -7.81 5.14 3.30
C GLU A 51 -6.83 5.52 2.18
N VAL A 52 -6.37 4.50 1.46
CA VAL A 52 -5.63 4.63 0.21
C VAL A 52 -6.59 4.24 -0.90
N SER A 53 -6.94 5.19 -1.75
CA SER A 53 -7.85 4.95 -2.86
C SER A 53 -7.22 4.02 -3.90
N GLN A 54 -8.05 3.22 -4.57
CA GLN A 54 -7.54 2.36 -5.64
C GLN A 54 -6.89 3.18 -6.77
N GLN A 55 -7.37 4.40 -7.01
CA GLN A 55 -6.78 5.29 -8.02
C GLN A 55 -5.33 5.66 -7.69
N GLU A 56 -5.02 6.00 -6.43
CA GLU A 56 -3.65 6.27 -5.98
C GLU A 56 -2.74 5.04 -6.18
N VAL A 57 -3.26 3.84 -5.90
CA VAL A 57 -2.55 2.58 -6.13
C VAL A 57 -2.24 2.39 -7.61
N GLU A 58 -3.22 2.57 -8.49
CA GLU A 58 -3.04 2.40 -9.94
C GLU A 58 -2.09 3.44 -10.52
N ASP A 59 -2.13 4.67 -10.06
CA ASP A 59 -1.22 5.72 -10.50
C ASP A 59 0.22 5.44 -10.04
N TYR A 60 0.39 4.91 -8.82
CA TYR A 60 1.70 4.44 -8.36
C TYR A 60 2.21 3.24 -9.18
N LYS A 61 1.34 2.26 -9.52
CA LYS A 61 1.70 1.13 -10.41
C LYS A 61 2.17 1.62 -11.77
N LYS A 62 1.49 2.61 -12.38
CA LYS A 62 1.90 3.22 -13.65
C LYS A 62 3.26 3.89 -13.54
N ALA A 63 3.49 4.68 -12.48
CA ALA A 63 4.77 5.34 -12.24
C ALA A 63 5.92 4.33 -12.10
N LEU A 64 5.72 3.24 -11.35
CA LEU A 64 6.71 2.17 -11.23
C LEU A 64 7.06 1.55 -12.59
N ASN A 65 6.05 1.28 -13.42
CA ASN A 65 6.29 0.72 -14.75
C ASN A 65 7.09 1.67 -15.67
N SER A 66 6.83 2.98 -15.62
CA SER A 66 7.62 3.96 -16.38
C SER A 66 9.06 4.07 -15.86
N PHE A 67 9.26 4.05 -14.54
CA PHE A 67 10.61 4.04 -13.96
C PHE A 67 11.41 2.80 -14.36
N VAL A 68 10.77 1.62 -14.45
CA VAL A 68 11.44 0.38 -14.85
C VAL A 68 11.80 0.37 -16.35
N THR A 69 10.98 0.98 -17.21
CA THR A 69 11.31 1.08 -18.65
C THR A 69 12.46 2.04 -18.93
N ASP A 70 12.58 3.12 -18.15
CA ASP A 70 13.61 4.14 -18.36
C ASP A 70 15.01 3.70 -17.86
N ASN A 71 15.08 2.78 -16.90
CA ASN A 71 16.34 2.28 -16.33
C ASN A 71 16.88 1.00 -17.01
N ASN A 72 16.21 0.50 -18.05
CA ASN A 72 16.63 -0.68 -18.83
C ASN A 72 17.02 -0.34 -20.28
N GLN A 73 17.21 0.96 -20.59
CA GLN A 73 17.83 1.45 -21.83
C GLN A 73 19.29 1.84 -21.57
#